data_AF-A0A8H2VY24-F1
#
_entry.id   AF-A0A8H2VY24-F1
#
_cell.length_a   1.000
_cell.length_b   1.000
_cell.length_c   1.000
_cell.angle_alpha   90.00
_cell.angle_beta   90.00
_cell.angle_gamma   90.00
#
_symmetry.space_group_name_H-M   'P 1'
#
loop_
_entity.id
_entity.type
_entity.pdbx_description
1 polymer ?
#
loop_
_entity_poly.entity_id
_entity_poly.type
_entity_poly.pdbx_seq_one_letter_code
_entity_poly.pdbx_strand_id
1 'polypeptide(L)'
;MQEVKERARSAICELKELDHLARCIVAEPFLFELDSIPKKERGRYFCQGRIICRLRAHNTALQVLLEQLDRSSAVFMIQGNHLKGPFGGDSNEDKDGNFSNATSFEVPDKHTPSLIQLKEGLSQPYSISRSPFSVDSLVTAQHLECHFGTLDHAKRKRVDSVDLSSRKRPRRLV
;
A
#
# COMPACT_ATOMS: atom_id res chain seq x y z
N MET A 1 20.76 -26.46 32.81
CA MET A 1 20.22 -26.39 31.41
C MET A 1 19.15 -25.31 31.26
N GLN A 2 18.20 -25.17 32.19
CA GLN A 2 17.14 -24.15 32.09
C GLN A 2 17.67 -22.71 32.22
N GLU A 3 18.58 -22.47 33.16
CA GLU A 3 19.18 -21.14 33.39
C GLU A 3 19.98 -20.63 32.17
N VAL A 4 20.67 -21.52 31.46
CA VAL A 4 21.39 -21.17 30.22
C VAL A 4 20.41 -20.80 29.10
N LYS A 5 19.26 -21.48 29.00
CA LYS A 5 18.22 -21.15 28.03
C LYS A 5 17.57 -19.80 28.33
N GLU A 6 17.32 -19.50 29.59
CA GLU A 6 16.73 -18.23 30.03
C GLU A 6 17.69 -17.06 29.78
N ARG A 7 18.97 -17.21 30.14
CA ARG A 7 20.00 -16.20 29.83
C ARG A 7 20.15 -15.98 28.32
N ALA A 8 20.12 -17.05 27.52
CA ALA A 8 20.18 -16.93 26.07
C ALA A 8 18.95 -16.18 25.51
N ARG A 9 17.74 -16.44 26.02
CA ARG A 9 16.53 -15.73 25.61
C ARG A 9 16.57 -14.26 25.97
N SER A 10 16.95 -13.92 27.20
CA SER A 10 17.05 -12.52 27.63
C SER A 10 18.09 -11.75 26.80
N ALA A 11 19.24 -12.37 26.53
CA ALA A 11 20.27 -11.77 25.68
C ALA A 11 19.77 -11.50 24.26
N ILE A 12 18.94 -12.40 23.70
CA ILE A 12 18.34 -12.21 22.37
C ILE A 12 17.29 -11.08 22.39
N CYS A 13 16.48 -10.97 23.43
CA CYS A 13 15.48 -9.91 23.57
C CYS A 13 16.08 -8.52 23.72
N GLU A 14 17.34 -8.40 24.13
CA GLU A 14 18.06 -7.12 24.27
C GLU A 14 18.76 -6.67 22.96
N LEU A 15 18.73 -7.49 21.91
CA LEU A 15 19.34 -7.17 20.63
C LEU A 15 18.51 -6.14 19.85
N LYS A 16 19.02 -4.92 19.76
CA LYS A 16 18.43 -3.83 18.95
C LYS A 16 18.20 -4.22 17.48
N GLU A 17 19.04 -5.10 16.95
CA GLU A 17 18.91 -5.61 15.58
C GLU A 17 17.65 -6.46 15.40
N LEU A 18 17.23 -7.20 16.45
CA LEU A 18 16.01 -8.00 16.41
C LEU A 18 14.77 -7.10 16.45
N ASP A 19 14.79 -6.05 17.27
CA ASP A 19 13.73 -5.03 17.29
C ASP A 19 13.62 -4.34 15.94
N HIS A 20 14.76 -4.01 15.32
CA HIS A 20 14.79 -3.41 13.99
C HIS A 20 14.18 -4.35 12.95
N LEU A 21 14.59 -5.62 12.94
CA LEU A 21 14.04 -6.64 12.04
C LEU A 21 12.54 -6.84 12.24
N ALA A 22 12.07 -6.92 13.48
CA ALA A 22 10.64 -7.08 13.79
C ALA A 22 9.82 -5.94 13.20
N ARG A 23 10.30 -4.70 13.31
CA ARG A 23 9.63 -3.53 12.75
C ARG A 23 9.63 -3.53 11.22
N CYS A 24 10.73 -3.93 10.58
CA CYS A 24 10.78 -4.11 9.12
C CYS A 24 9.74 -5.16 8.65
N ILE A 25 9.60 -6.27 9.38
CA ILE A 25 8.60 -7.30 9.09
C ILE A 25 7.17 -6.74 9.25
N VAL A 26 6.92 -5.91 10.26
CA VAL A 26 5.62 -5.25 10.49
C VAL A 26 5.29 -4.24 9.38
N ALA A 27 6.29 -3.59 8.78
CA ALA A 27 6.12 -2.60 7.70
C ALA A 27 5.89 -3.25 6.32
N GLU A 28 6.40 -4.45 6.10
CA GLU A 28 6.43 -5.17 4.82
C GLU A 28 5.04 -5.53 4.22
N PRO A 29 3.95 -5.66 4.99
CA PRO A 29 2.62 -5.81 4.41
C PRO A 29 2.10 -4.52 3.76
N PHE A 30 2.65 -3.35 4.13
CA PHE A 30 2.13 -2.07 3.69
C PHE A 30 2.82 -1.59 2.43
N LEU A 31 2.02 -1.07 1.49
CA LEU A 31 2.50 -0.53 0.24
C LEU A 31 1.62 0.64 -0.20
N PHE A 32 2.20 1.55 -0.97
CA PHE A 32 1.47 2.69 -1.51
C PHE A 32 1.13 2.46 -2.99
N GLU A 33 -0.11 2.78 -3.35
CA GLU A 33 -0.63 2.75 -4.72
C GLU A 33 -1.18 4.12 -5.11
N LEU A 34 -1.06 4.47 -6.39
CA LEU A 34 -1.60 5.71 -6.93
C LEU A 34 -3.02 5.44 -7.41
N ASP A 35 -3.94 6.37 -7.12
CA ASP A 35 -5.30 6.27 -7.64
C ASP A 35 -5.34 6.51 -9.17
N SER A 36 -4.39 7.31 -9.68
CA SER A 36 -4.25 7.62 -11.11
C SER A 36 -2.87 8.24 -11.41
N ILE A 37 -2.55 8.44 -12.70
CA ILE A 37 -1.33 9.15 -13.11
C ILE A 37 -1.34 10.59 -12.53
N PRO A 38 -0.35 10.97 -11.68
CA PRO A 38 -0.29 12.30 -11.09
C PRO A 38 -0.23 13.41 -12.14
N LYS A 39 -1.04 14.45 -11.93
CA LYS A 39 -1.07 15.65 -12.77
C LYS A 39 -0.14 16.71 -12.19
N LYS A 40 0.47 17.50 -13.09
CA LYS A 40 1.28 18.66 -12.70
C LYS A 40 0.38 19.87 -12.53
N GLU A 41 0.31 20.40 -11.32
CA GLU A 41 -0.47 21.58 -10.95
C GLU A 41 0.45 22.58 -10.24
N ARG A 42 0.43 23.86 -10.66
CA ARG A 42 1.25 24.93 -10.06
C ARG A 42 2.75 24.59 -9.94
N GLY A 43 3.27 23.83 -10.90
CA GLY A 43 4.68 23.46 -10.95
C GLY A 43 5.05 22.19 -10.17
N ARG A 44 4.12 21.56 -9.44
CA ARG A 44 4.35 20.33 -8.66
C ARG A 44 3.42 19.22 -9.13
N TYR A 45 3.79 17.97 -8.90
CA TYR A 45 2.92 16.82 -9.14
C TYR A 45 2.12 16.52 -7.88
N PHE A 46 0.79 16.51 -8.02
CA PHE A 46 -0.11 16.11 -6.95
C PHE A 46 -0.34 14.60 -7.02
N CYS A 47 0.19 13.88 -6.05
CA CYS A 47 0.10 12.43 -5.94
C CYS A 47 -1.04 12.08 -4.99
N GLN A 48 -2.11 11.50 -5.52
CA GLN A 48 -3.21 10.97 -4.73
C GLN A 48 -3.20 9.44 -4.81
N GLY A 49 -3.39 8.79 -3.67
CA GLY A 49 -3.33 7.34 -3.60
C GLY A 49 -3.70 6.81 -2.24
N ARG A 50 -3.31 5.56 -2.00
CA ARG A 50 -3.68 4.82 -0.79
C ARG A 50 -2.51 4.00 -0.28
N ILE A 51 -2.36 3.97 1.03
CA ILE A 51 -1.56 2.95 1.70
C ILE A 51 -2.48 1.76 1.93
N ILE A 52 -2.16 0.62 1.33
CA ILE A 52 -2.92 -0.62 1.49
C ILE A 52 -2.09 -1.65 2.26
N CYS A 53 -2.77 -2.65 2.81
CA CYS A 53 -2.14 -3.83 3.42
C CYS A 53 -2.32 -5.06 2.53
N ARG A 54 -1.28 -5.87 2.38
CA ARG A 54 -1.33 -7.15 1.65
C ARG A 54 -2.16 -8.21 2.39
N LEU A 55 -2.30 -8.08 3.70
CA LEU A 55 -3.19 -8.94 4.47
C LEU A 55 -4.64 -8.55 4.17
N ARG A 56 -5.45 -9.54 3.78
CA ARG A 56 -6.83 -9.33 3.37
C ARG A 56 -7.77 -9.24 4.56
N ALA A 57 -8.89 -8.56 4.33
CA ALA A 57 -10.06 -8.59 5.20
C ALA A 57 -10.43 -10.03 5.58
N HIS A 58 -11.02 -10.19 6.75
CA HIS A 58 -11.44 -11.49 7.32
C HIS A 58 -10.30 -12.45 7.68
N ASN A 59 -9.04 -12.05 7.47
CA ASN A 59 -7.89 -12.74 8.07
C ASN A 59 -7.64 -12.16 9.46
N THR A 60 -7.67 -13.01 10.50
CA THR A 60 -7.37 -12.63 11.88
C THR A 60 -6.00 -11.97 12.03
N ALA A 61 -5.03 -12.30 11.16
CA ALA A 61 -3.72 -11.68 11.15
C ALA A 61 -3.77 -10.18 10.84
N LEU A 62 -4.68 -9.71 9.98
CA LEU A 62 -4.83 -8.28 9.69
C LEU A 62 -5.33 -7.55 10.95
N GLN A 63 -6.38 -8.08 11.59
CA GLN A 63 -6.95 -7.47 12.79
C GLN A 63 -5.91 -7.38 13.91
N VAL A 64 -5.19 -8.48 14.19
CA VAL A 64 -4.14 -8.51 15.22
C VAL A 64 -3.03 -7.50 14.92
N LEU A 65 -2.64 -7.36 13.65
CA LEU A 65 -1.64 -6.38 13.22
C LEU A 65 -2.12 -4.95 13.47
N LEU A 66 -3.34 -4.61 13.06
CA LEU A 66 -3.90 -3.27 13.24
C LEU A 66 -4.07 -2.92 14.73
N GLU A 67 -4.54 -3.86 15.55
CA GLU A 67 -4.65 -3.69 17.01
C GLU A 67 -3.28 -3.54 17.69
N GLN A 68 -2.24 -4.22 17.20
CA GLN A 68 -0.87 -4.00 17.68
C GLN A 68 -0.39 -2.58 17.34
N LEU A 69 -0.59 -2.16 16.09
CA LEU A 69 -0.18 -0.83 15.62
C LEU A 69 -0.90 0.27 16.40
N ASP A 70 -2.20 0.12 16.65
CA ASP A 70 -2.97 1.07 17.47
C ASP A 70 -2.45 1.14 18.91
N ARG A 71 -2.22 -0.01 19.57
CA ARG A 71 -1.66 -0.07 20.94
C ARG A 71 -0.27 0.55 21.06
N SER A 72 0.53 0.47 19.99
CA SER A 72 1.87 1.05 19.93
C SER A 72 1.88 2.54 19.56
N SER A 73 0.71 3.15 19.36
CA SER A 73 0.55 4.52 18.83
C SER A 73 1.31 4.69 17.51
N ALA A 74 1.20 3.71 16.61
CA ALA A 74 1.85 3.77 15.32
C ALA A 74 1.25 4.87 14.45
N VAL A 75 2.09 5.47 13.61
CA VAL A 75 1.69 6.48 12.61
C VAL A 75 2.42 6.25 11.30
N PHE A 76 1.72 6.46 10.18
CA PHE A 76 2.38 6.62 8.90
C PHE A 76 2.97 8.02 8.77
N MET A 77 4.11 8.10 8.11
CA MET A 77 4.79 9.35 7.80
C MET A 77 5.05 9.43 6.30
N ILE A 78 4.77 10.58 5.68
CA ILE A 78 5.13 10.88 4.29
C ILE A 78 6.08 12.07 4.28
N GLN A 79 7.28 11.86 3.74
CA GLN A 79 8.31 12.91 3.67
C GLN A 79 8.57 13.56 5.05
N GLY A 80 8.58 12.76 6.11
CA GLY A 80 8.77 13.22 7.50
C GLY A 80 7.52 13.76 8.19
N ASN A 81 6.40 13.94 7.49
CA ASN A 81 5.16 14.47 8.07
C ASN A 81 4.21 13.35 8.49
N HIS A 82 3.63 13.44 9.69
CA HIS A 82 2.67 12.46 10.18
C HIS A 82 1.37 12.53 9.38
N LEU A 83 0.89 11.38 8.93
CA LEU A 83 -0.48 11.24 8.46
C LEU A 83 -1.44 11.27 9.65
N LYS A 84 -2.58 11.91 9.45
CA LYS A 84 -3.63 11.99 10.47
C LYS A 84 -4.51 10.74 10.38
N GLY A 85 -4.98 10.27 11.53
CA GLY A 85 -5.98 9.21 11.66
C GLY A 85 -5.45 7.96 12.35
N PRO A 86 -6.25 7.31 13.21
CA PRO A 86 -5.91 6.02 13.82
C PRO A 86 -5.88 4.92 12.76
N PHE A 87 -5.17 3.82 13.00
CA PHE A 87 -5.12 2.68 12.07
C PHE A 87 -6.47 1.96 11.95
N GLY A 88 -7.21 1.82 13.05
CA GLY A 88 -8.46 1.04 13.13
C GLY A 88 -9.76 1.84 13.02
N GLY A 89 -9.75 3.01 12.36
CA GLY A 89 -11.00 3.75 12.10
C GLY A 89 -11.69 3.26 10.83
N ASP A 90 -13.04 3.26 10.80
CA ASP A 90 -13.88 2.89 9.63
C ASP A 90 -13.49 3.62 8.34
N SER A 91 -12.81 4.77 8.45
CA SER A 91 -12.31 5.54 7.31
C SER A 91 -11.13 4.89 6.57
N ASN A 92 -10.51 3.86 7.13
CA ASN A 92 -9.35 3.19 6.57
C ASN A 92 -9.69 1.81 5.99
N GLU A 93 -10.96 1.53 5.73
CA GLU A 93 -11.38 0.29 5.10
C GLU A 93 -11.90 0.55 3.69
N ASP A 94 -11.54 -0.32 2.76
CA ASP A 94 -12.18 -0.35 1.44
C ASP A 94 -13.55 -1.05 1.52
N LYS A 95 -14.24 -1.14 0.38
CA LYS A 95 -15.58 -1.76 0.30
C LYS A 95 -15.61 -3.24 0.68
N ASP A 96 -14.45 -3.90 0.64
CA ASP A 96 -14.28 -5.31 0.95
C ASP A 96 -13.73 -5.50 2.38
N GLY A 97 -13.58 -4.42 3.16
CA GLY A 97 -13.05 -4.44 4.53
C GLY A 97 -11.53 -4.57 4.61
N ASN A 98 -10.79 -4.38 3.51
CA ASN A 98 -9.32 -4.39 3.57
C ASN A 98 -8.81 -3.04 4.05
N PHE A 99 -7.66 -3.04 4.72
CA PHE A 99 -6.98 -1.81 5.10
C PHE A 99 -6.59 -0.99 3.85
N SER A 100 -7.05 0.25 3.82
CA SER A 100 -6.89 1.23 2.75
C SER A 100 -6.95 2.65 3.34
N ASN A 101 -5.80 3.25 3.61
CA ASN A 101 -5.69 4.63 4.09
C ASN A 101 -5.43 5.60 2.93
N ALA A 102 -6.40 6.46 2.63
CA ALA A 102 -6.29 7.45 1.57
C ALA A 102 -5.36 8.60 1.97
N THR A 103 -4.41 8.93 1.08
CA THR A 103 -3.40 9.95 1.36
C THR A 103 -2.99 10.68 0.08
N SER A 104 -2.42 11.87 0.26
CA SER A 104 -1.91 12.68 -0.85
C SER A 104 -0.67 13.45 -0.44
N PHE A 105 0.24 13.66 -1.39
CA PHE A 105 1.44 14.46 -1.21
C PHE A 105 1.89 15.08 -2.54
N GLU A 106 2.80 16.04 -2.47
CA GLU A 106 3.30 16.75 -3.63
C GLU A 106 4.80 16.56 -3.83
N VAL A 107 5.20 16.32 -5.08
CA VAL A 107 6.61 16.24 -5.48
C VAL A 107 6.96 17.26 -6.56
N PRO A 108 8.19 17.80 -6.56
CA PRO A 108 8.59 18.76 -7.60
C PRO A 108 8.75 18.09 -8.97
N ASP A 109 9.25 16.84 -8.99
CA ASP A 109 9.51 16.08 -10.21
C ASP A 109 9.14 14.59 -10.04
N LYS A 110 8.79 13.92 -11.14
CA LYS A 110 8.35 12.52 -11.11
C LYS A 110 9.45 11.53 -10.72
N HIS A 111 10.72 11.89 -10.93
CA HIS A 111 11.87 11.09 -10.51
C HIS A 111 12.28 11.33 -9.05
N THR A 112 11.69 12.32 -8.38
CA THR A 112 12.02 12.65 -6.99
C THR A 112 11.66 11.48 -6.08
N PRO A 113 12.62 10.93 -5.31
CA PRO A 113 12.34 9.88 -4.34
C PRO A 113 11.35 10.35 -3.28
N SER A 114 10.30 9.56 -3.09
CA SER A 114 9.25 9.75 -2.11
C SER A 114 9.34 8.68 -1.05
N LEU A 115 9.45 9.12 0.20
CA LEU A 115 9.62 8.27 1.36
C LEU A 115 8.31 8.20 2.15
N ILE A 116 7.83 6.97 2.35
CA ILE A 116 6.72 6.64 3.23
C ILE A 116 7.23 5.66 4.28
N GLN A 117 6.98 5.99 5.55
CA GLN A 117 7.47 5.24 6.68
C GLN A 117 6.35 4.92 7.66
N LEU A 118 6.53 3.86 8.42
CA LEU A 118 5.76 3.52 9.60
C LEU A 118 6.62 3.83 10.83
N LYS A 119 6.02 4.43 11.86
CA LYS A 119 6.68 4.75 13.12
C LYS A 119 5.81 4.29 14.29
N GLU A 120 6.28 3.34 15.09
CA GLU A 120 5.61 2.89 16.32
C GLU A 120 6.08 3.73 17.53
N GLY A 121 5.21 4.57 18.08
CA GLY A 121 5.49 5.35 19.30
C GLY A 121 6.74 6.24 19.20
N LEU A 122 7.69 6.04 20.11
CA LEU A 122 8.96 6.79 20.16
C LEU A 122 10.10 6.11 19.36
N SER A 123 9.81 5.02 18.64
CA SER A 123 10.83 4.32 17.86
C SER A 123 11.28 5.13 16.63
N GLN A 124 12.40 4.71 16.04
CA GLN A 124 12.84 5.24 14.75
C GLN A 124 11.87 4.76 13.65
N PRO A 125 11.50 5.62 12.68
CA PRO A 125 10.66 5.21 11.55
C PRO A 125 11.35 4.23 10.61
N TYR A 126 10.57 3.39 9.94
CA TYR A 126 11.03 2.38 8.98
C TYR A 126 10.21 2.46 7.71
N SER A 127 10.86 2.24 6.57
CA SER A 127 10.21 2.27 5.28
C SER A 127 9.17 1.16 5.15
N ILE A 128 8.01 1.50 4.59
CA ILE A 128 7.08 0.49 4.09
C ILE A 128 7.65 -0.17 2.83
N SER A 129 7.06 -1.27 2.36
CA SER A 129 7.54 -1.95 1.17
C SER A 129 7.62 -1.02 -0.05
N ARG A 130 8.69 -1.20 -0.82
CA ARG A 130 8.98 -0.44 -2.04
C ARG A 130 9.23 1.06 -1.81
N SER A 131 9.35 1.52 -0.56
CA SER A 131 9.78 2.89 -0.26
C SER A 131 11.29 2.93 0.03
N PRO A 132 12.05 3.92 -0.49
CA PRO A 132 11.59 5.04 -1.31
C PRO A 132 11.24 4.64 -2.74
N PHE A 133 10.29 5.35 -3.34
CA PHE A 133 9.87 5.18 -4.74
C PHE A 133 9.79 6.52 -5.45
N SER A 134 9.85 6.53 -6.78
CA SER A 134 9.52 7.71 -7.60
C SER A 134 8.11 7.58 -8.19
N VAL A 135 7.50 8.68 -8.61
CA VAL A 135 6.18 8.65 -9.28
C VAL A 135 6.24 7.78 -10.54
N ASP A 136 7.28 7.92 -11.35
CA ASP A 136 7.43 7.11 -12.56
C ASP A 136 7.59 5.62 -12.26
N SER A 137 8.30 5.27 -11.19
CA SER A 137 8.44 3.86 -10.77
C SER A 137 7.09 3.27 -10.36
N LEU A 138 6.24 4.05 -9.68
CA LEU A 138 4.90 3.62 -9.29
C LEU A 138 3.96 3.50 -10.49
N VAL A 139 3.98 4.50 -11.38
CA VAL A 139 3.18 4.52 -12.62
C VAL A 139 3.50 3.28 -13.47
N THR A 140 4.80 2.98 -13.64
CA THR A 140 5.27 1.79 -14.35
C THR A 140 4.85 0.49 -13.64
N ALA A 141 5.07 0.38 -12.34
CA ALA A 141 4.78 -0.83 -11.56
C ALA A 141 3.28 -1.14 -11.45
N GLN A 142 2.43 -0.11 -11.55
CA GLN A 142 0.97 -0.23 -11.53
C GLN A 142 0.37 -0.26 -12.95
N HIS A 143 1.19 -0.16 -14.00
CA HIS A 143 0.77 -0.14 -15.39
C HIS A 143 -0.26 0.97 -15.70
N LEU A 144 -0.13 2.14 -15.08
CA LEU A 144 -1.11 3.23 -15.24
C LEU A 144 -1.07 3.85 -16.65
N GLU A 145 0.05 3.75 -17.37
CA GLU A 145 0.17 4.16 -18.77
C GLU A 145 -0.48 3.19 -19.78
N CYS A 146 -0.90 1.99 -19.37
CA CYS A 146 -1.48 1.00 -20.27
C CYS A 146 -2.95 1.29 -20.59
N HIS A 147 -3.21 2.32 -21.42
CA HIS A 147 -4.55 2.79 -21.78
C HIS A 147 -5.48 1.75 -22.42
N PHE A 148 -4.92 0.75 -23.11
CA PHE A 148 -5.67 -0.35 -23.73
C PHE A 148 -5.61 -1.64 -22.91
N GLY A 149 -5.12 -1.53 -21.68
CA GLY A 149 -4.86 -2.66 -20.81
C GLY A 149 -3.50 -3.33 -21.03
N THR A 150 -3.21 -4.30 -20.18
CA THR A 150 -2.04 -5.16 -20.11
C THR A 150 -2.28 -6.48 -20.86
N LEU A 151 -1.20 -7.17 -21.24
CA LEU A 151 -1.26 -8.43 -22.02
C LEU A 151 -1.99 -9.57 -21.28
N ASP A 152 -2.05 -9.50 -19.96
CA ASP A 152 -2.68 -10.46 -19.05
C ASP A 152 -4.17 -10.18 -18.80
N HIS A 153 -4.80 -9.25 -19.53
CA HIS A 153 -6.25 -9.09 -19.47
C HIS A 153 -6.96 -10.38 -19.90
N ALA A 154 -7.41 -11.14 -18.91
CA ALA A 154 -8.34 -12.24 -19.12
C ALA A 154 -9.60 -11.67 -19.79
N LYS A 155 -9.84 -12.06 -21.05
CA LYS A 155 -11.09 -11.71 -21.73
C LYS A 155 -12.24 -12.10 -20.81
N ARG A 156 -13.11 -11.12 -20.51
CA ARG A 156 -14.33 -11.31 -19.73
C ARG A 156 -15.02 -12.58 -20.23
N LYS A 157 -15.17 -13.61 -19.38
CA LYS A 157 -15.95 -14.80 -19.74
C LYS A 157 -17.31 -14.28 -20.17
N ARG A 158 -17.67 -14.50 -21.44
CA ARG A 158 -19.04 -14.27 -21.86
C ARG A 158 -19.87 -15.19 -20.97
N VAL A 159 -20.75 -14.60 -20.17
CA VAL A 159 -21.87 -15.37 -19.64
C VAL A 159 -22.54 -15.92 -20.90
N ASP A 160 -22.72 -17.24 -20.99
CA ASP A 160 -23.52 -17.86 -22.04
C ASP A 160 -24.98 -17.43 -21.82
N SER A 161 -25.26 -16.15 -22.04
CA SER A 161 -26.60 -15.61 -22.14
C SER A 161 -27.09 -16.06 -23.50
N VAL A 162 -27.88 -17.13 -23.46
CA VAL A 162 -28.89 -17.53 -24.44
C VAL A 162 -29.17 -16.41 -25.45
N ASP A 163 -28.72 -16.67 -26.68
CA ASP A 163 -29.32 -16.25 -27.94
C ASP A 163 -29.85 -14.80 -28.01
N LEU A 164 -28.99 -13.86 -28.42
CA LEU A 164 -29.45 -12.65 -29.09
C LEU A 164 -28.54 -12.38 -30.30
N SER A 165 -29.10 -12.64 -31.48
CA SER A 165 -28.56 -12.32 -32.79
C SER A 165 -28.13 -10.85 -32.87
N SER A 166 -26.84 -10.59 -32.65
CA SER A 166 -26.24 -9.29 -32.95
C SER A 166 -26.00 -9.19 -34.45
N ARG A 167 -27.06 -8.85 -35.19
CA ARG A 167 -26.94 -8.45 -36.61
C ARG A 167 -25.98 -7.27 -36.70
N LYS A 168 -24.80 -7.48 -37.28
CA LYS A 168 -23.90 -6.41 -37.71
C LYS A 168 -24.70 -5.47 -38.62
N ARG A 169 -24.78 -4.18 -38.27
CA ARG A 169 -25.34 -3.16 -39.17
C ARG A 169 -24.47 -3.09 -40.44
N PRO A 170 -25.04 -3.27 -41.65
CA PRO A 170 -24.25 -3.13 -42.87
C PRO A 170 -23.80 -1.68 -43.01
N ARG A 171 -22.51 -1.50 -43.33
CA ARG A 171 -21.93 -0.19 -43.66
C ARG A 171 -22.58 0.30 -44.95
N ARG A 172 -23.21 1.47 -44.93
CA ARG A 172 -23.56 2.18 -46.17
C ARG A 172 -22.26 2.67 -46.81
N LEU A 173 -21.97 2.16 -48.00
CA LEU A 173 -21.02 2.80 -48.91
C LEU A 173 -21.70 4.07 -49.43
N VAL A 174 -21.00 5.20 -49.31
CA VAL A 174 -21.29 6.44 -50.04
C VAL A 174 -20.26 6.53 -51.15
#